data_AF-A0A9X3NHE5-F1
#
_entry.id   AF-A0A9X3NHE5-F1
#
_cell.length_a   1.000
_cell.length_b   1.000
_cell.length_c   1.000
_cell.angle_alpha   90.00
_cell.angle_beta   90.00
_cell.angle_gamma   90.00
#
_symmetry.space_group_name_H-M   'P 1'
#
loop_
_entity.id
_entity.type
_entity.pdbx_description
1 polymer ?
#
loop_
_entity_poly.entity_id
_entity_poly.type
_entity_poly.pdbx_seq_one_letter_code
_entity_poly.pdbx_strand_id
1 'polypeptide(L)'
;MRRFLVAVVIATLLTPASASADSILFQREGDIWRMAPDGHGQVQLTSDGEYTWPSSADDGTFVAADAAGNIHPWSADGTRLNVIPVTPADPVDSDWPLTPTHVRISPDGRHVAYDQLLGGHFNTYVTTADAVAPAGVTQADHVAPWWLGNDRLLLSRSLDPTYKFEDLGFVRLPLGGTVEPWFRDADARWASGFTAVPARTGDRIAVYADSAYTGSNVPERTRLRLFDGTKLRCDLRLEAEQIFYASVSPMLSPDGQLLVWSGFDGITLLRLGDLKDCKRISAQIIALPESWEPFWSPYTPPDPGPTLTLGLQARERPSKRSVRRHGVGMRVTVSEPGTIRVRVGGRTVTRRYRDAGKHIVRVHPRRFARHYTVRVTADGAKAVSAVVRPR
;
A
#
# COMPACT_ATOMS: atom_id res chain seq x y z
N MET A 1 -3.54 -54.58 -45.64
CA MET A 1 -3.93 -54.16 -44.29
C MET A 1 -2.90 -53.16 -43.76
N ARG A 2 -3.23 -51.86 -43.71
CA ARG A 2 -2.31 -50.78 -43.34
C ARG A 2 -2.76 -50.24 -41.97
N ARG A 3 -1.94 -50.45 -40.93
CA ARG A 3 -2.19 -49.96 -39.56
C ARG A 3 -1.58 -48.56 -39.42
N PHE A 4 -2.41 -47.55 -39.17
CA PHE A 4 -1.97 -46.22 -38.75
C PHE A 4 -1.94 -46.17 -37.22
N LEU A 5 -0.78 -45.84 -36.67
CA LEU A 5 -0.58 -45.50 -35.26
C LEU A 5 -0.69 -43.97 -35.14
N VAL A 6 -1.71 -43.49 -34.43
CA VAL A 6 -1.85 -42.07 -34.06
C VAL A 6 -1.27 -41.92 -32.66
N ALA A 7 -0.19 -41.16 -32.53
CA ALA A 7 0.37 -40.75 -31.25
C ALA A 7 -0.31 -39.44 -30.81
N VAL A 8 -1.03 -39.48 -29.69
CA VAL A 8 -1.62 -38.31 -29.04
C VAL A 8 -0.58 -37.71 -28.11
N VAL A 9 -0.05 -36.53 -28.45
CA VAL A 9 0.80 -35.73 -27.58
C VAL A 9 -0.11 -34.84 -26.73
N ILE A 10 -0.26 -35.17 -25.44
CA ILE A 10 -0.94 -34.32 -24.47
C ILE A 10 0.08 -33.29 -23.97
N ALA A 11 0.01 -32.07 -24.50
CA ALA A 11 0.76 -30.94 -23.99
C ALA A 11 0.08 -30.43 -22.71
N THR A 12 0.60 -30.80 -21.55
CA THR A 12 0.23 -30.21 -20.26
C THR A 12 0.75 -28.78 -20.20
N LEU A 13 -0.11 -27.81 -20.49
CA LEU A 13 0.08 -26.40 -20.16
C LEU A 13 0.11 -26.28 -18.63
N LEU A 14 1.31 -26.28 -18.06
CA LEU A 14 1.56 -25.78 -16.71
C LEU A 14 1.31 -24.27 -16.76
N THR A 15 0.08 -23.82 -16.49
CA THR A 15 -0.13 -22.43 -16.08
C THR A 15 0.59 -22.28 -14.75
N PRO A 16 1.67 -21.48 -14.63
CA PRO A 16 2.21 -21.18 -13.32
C PRO A 16 1.06 -20.62 -12.49
N ALA A 17 0.80 -21.22 -11.32
CA ALA A 17 -0.02 -20.56 -10.34
C ALA A 17 0.69 -19.24 -10.05
N SER A 18 0.11 -18.12 -10.48
CA SER A 18 0.55 -16.80 -10.07
C SER A 18 0.31 -16.71 -8.57
N ALA A 19 1.23 -17.25 -7.79
CA ALA A 19 1.49 -16.75 -6.45
C ALA A 19 2.06 -15.35 -6.67
N SER A 20 1.18 -14.41 -7.03
CA SER A 20 1.51 -12.99 -7.05
C SER A 20 1.69 -12.64 -5.59
N ALA A 21 2.92 -12.69 -5.11
CA ALA A 21 3.20 -12.24 -3.76
C ALA A 21 3.17 -10.71 -3.81
N ASP A 22 1.96 -10.21 -3.64
CA ASP A 22 1.63 -8.80 -3.67
C ASP A 22 2.13 -8.14 -2.39
N SER A 23 2.69 -6.93 -2.52
CA SER A 23 2.97 -6.04 -1.40
C SER A 23 2.15 -4.76 -1.53
N ILE A 24 2.03 -4.03 -0.43
CA ILE A 24 1.35 -2.74 -0.38
C ILE A 24 2.42 -1.69 -0.09
N LEU A 25 2.63 -0.77 -1.03
CA LEU A 25 3.27 0.51 -0.75
C LEU A 25 2.29 1.42 -0.03
N PHE A 26 2.77 2.28 0.85
CA PHE A 26 1.93 3.28 1.51
C PHE A 26 2.80 4.43 2.02
N GLN A 27 2.18 5.58 2.21
CA GLN A 27 2.82 6.73 2.83
C GLN A 27 2.63 6.65 4.35
N ARG A 28 3.66 6.96 5.12
CA ARG A 28 3.59 7.18 6.57
C ARG A 28 4.66 8.17 7.00
N GLU A 29 4.25 9.19 7.75
CA GLU A 29 5.14 10.26 8.24
C GLU A 29 5.92 10.97 7.10
N GLY A 30 5.35 11.05 5.91
CA GLY A 30 6.02 11.63 4.73
C GLY A 30 6.93 10.66 3.98
N ASP A 31 7.13 9.44 4.46
CA ASP A 31 7.98 8.45 3.79
C ASP A 31 7.16 7.35 3.13
N ILE A 32 7.77 6.71 2.12
CA ILE A 32 7.20 5.54 1.46
C ILE A 32 7.66 4.29 2.18
N TRP A 33 6.69 3.47 2.55
CA TRP A 33 6.86 2.18 3.19
C TRP A 33 6.27 1.08 2.32
N ARG A 34 6.70 -0.15 2.59
CA ARG A 34 6.16 -1.37 1.98
C ARG A 34 5.81 -2.38 3.05
N MET A 35 4.74 -3.15 2.84
CA MET A 35 4.36 -4.27 3.71
C MET A 35 3.70 -5.41 2.94
N ALA A 36 3.57 -6.57 3.58
CA ALA A 36 2.73 -7.65 3.11
C ALA A 36 1.23 -7.31 3.28
N PRO A 37 0.31 -7.98 2.55
CA PRO A 37 -1.12 -7.64 2.56
C PRO A 37 -1.82 -7.85 3.89
N ASP A 38 -1.25 -8.66 4.79
CA ASP A 38 -1.76 -8.88 6.14
C ASP A 38 -1.15 -7.90 7.18
N GLY A 39 -0.31 -6.97 6.72
CA GLY A 39 0.32 -5.92 7.53
C GLY A 39 1.71 -6.25 8.08
N HIS A 40 2.23 -7.46 7.88
CA HIS A 40 3.58 -7.82 8.37
C HIS A 40 4.69 -7.31 7.43
N GLY A 41 5.93 -7.41 7.89
CA GLY A 41 7.10 -7.16 7.03
C GLY A 41 7.25 -5.71 6.59
N GLN A 42 6.83 -4.75 7.41
CA GLN A 42 6.95 -3.33 7.10
C GLN A 42 8.42 -2.91 6.94
N VAL A 43 8.74 -2.32 5.80
CA VAL A 43 10.07 -1.79 5.45
C VAL A 43 9.91 -0.36 4.96
N GLN A 44 10.68 0.56 5.53
CA GLN A 44 10.80 1.93 5.07
C GLN A 44 11.70 1.98 3.84
N LEU A 45 11.25 2.61 2.76
CA LEU A 45 11.97 2.72 1.49
C LEU A 45 12.58 4.11 1.26
N THR A 46 12.04 5.16 1.88
CA THR A 46 12.56 6.53 1.85
C THR A 46 12.76 7.07 3.27
N SER A 47 13.56 8.12 3.45
CA SER A 47 13.83 8.68 4.79
C SER A 47 14.01 10.19 4.86
N ASP A 48 13.78 10.90 3.76
CA ASP A 48 13.86 12.35 3.68
C ASP A 48 12.52 13.04 3.96
N GLY A 49 11.43 12.28 4.12
CA GLY A 49 10.08 12.81 4.34
C GLY A 49 9.53 13.51 3.09
N GLU A 50 8.26 13.90 3.13
CA GLU A 50 7.60 14.73 2.10
C GLU A 50 7.17 14.04 0.79
N TYR A 51 7.05 12.71 0.77
CA TYR A 51 6.49 11.98 -0.36
C TYR A 51 5.00 11.71 -0.24
N THR A 52 4.35 11.72 -1.40
CA THR A 52 2.93 11.42 -1.59
C THR A 52 2.71 10.64 -2.90
N TRP A 53 1.54 10.05 -3.02
CA TRP A 53 1.08 9.30 -4.19
C TRP A 53 2.01 8.19 -4.65
N PRO A 54 2.42 7.25 -3.76
CA PRO A 54 3.26 6.14 -4.17
C PRO A 54 2.58 5.29 -5.25
N SER A 55 3.36 4.83 -6.22
CA SER A 55 2.92 3.89 -7.26
C SER A 55 4.06 2.97 -7.67
N SER A 56 3.76 1.72 -7.98
CA SER A 56 4.76 0.68 -8.28
C SER A 56 4.52 -0.02 -9.62
N ALA A 57 5.63 -0.29 -10.33
CA ALA A 57 5.70 -1.13 -11.50
C ALA A 57 5.91 -2.62 -11.12
N ASP A 58 5.91 -3.50 -12.12
CA ASP A 58 5.96 -4.96 -11.94
C ASP A 58 7.29 -5.48 -11.40
N ASP A 59 8.37 -4.78 -11.74
CA ASP A 59 9.72 -5.09 -11.29
C ASP A 59 10.02 -4.54 -9.88
N GLY A 60 9.04 -3.87 -9.27
CA GLY A 60 9.14 -3.25 -7.95
C GLY A 60 9.73 -1.85 -7.96
N THR A 61 10.13 -1.32 -9.13
CA THR A 61 10.37 0.11 -9.29
C THR A 61 9.14 0.87 -8.82
N PHE A 62 9.34 1.98 -8.12
CA PHE A 62 8.24 2.80 -7.65
C PHE A 62 8.52 4.29 -7.83
N VAL A 63 7.45 5.07 -7.84
CA VAL A 63 7.48 6.53 -7.94
C VAL A 63 6.65 7.15 -6.84
N ALA A 64 6.97 8.39 -6.49
CA ALA A 64 6.22 9.24 -5.57
C ALA A 64 6.55 10.72 -5.86
N ALA A 65 5.61 11.61 -5.57
CA ALA A 65 5.81 13.06 -5.69
C ALA A 65 6.35 13.64 -4.38
N ASP A 66 7.31 14.57 -4.47
CA ASP A 66 7.77 15.36 -3.33
C ASP A 66 6.91 16.63 -3.10
N ALA A 67 7.14 17.33 -2.00
CA ALA A 67 6.45 18.59 -1.68
C ALA A 67 6.79 19.75 -2.63
N ALA A 68 7.88 19.67 -3.39
CA ALA A 68 8.23 20.64 -4.43
C ALA A 68 7.57 20.33 -5.78
N GLY A 69 6.86 19.20 -5.87
CA GLY A 69 6.14 18.73 -7.04
C GLY A 69 6.93 17.80 -7.94
N ASN A 70 8.21 17.53 -7.69
CA ASN A 70 8.96 16.61 -8.55
C ASN A 70 8.51 15.17 -8.30
N ILE A 71 8.58 14.34 -9.35
CA ILE A 71 8.33 12.91 -9.23
C ILE A 71 9.68 12.19 -9.20
N HIS A 72 9.85 11.30 -8.24
CA HIS A 72 11.10 10.57 -8.04
C HIS A 72 10.87 9.09 -8.32
N PRO A 73 11.62 8.47 -9.24
CA PRO A 73 11.67 7.02 -9.36
C PRO A 73 12.72 6.41 -8.42
N TRP A 74 12.40 5.27 -7.84
CA TRP A 74 13.29 4.42 -7.05
C TRP A 74 13.24 2.98 -7.52
N SER A 75 14.36 2.27 -7.34
CA SER A 75 14.38 0.82 -7.44
C SER A 75 13.59 0.16 -6.29
N ALA A 76 13.32 -1.13 -6.44
CA ALA A 76 12.55 -1.91 -5.48
C ALA A 76 13.16 -2.00 -4.06
N ASP A 77 14.42 -1.65 -3.88
CA ASP A 77 15.12 -1.60 -2.60
C ASP A 77 15.17 -0.19 -1.96
N GLY A 78 14.60 0.82 -2.63
CA GLY A 78 14.60 2.21 -2.16
C GLY A 78 15.79 3.04 -2.64
N THR A 79 16.60 2.56 -3.59
CA THR A 79 17.66 3.38 -4.20
C THR A 79 17.04 4.37 -5.20
N ARG A 80 17.29 5.67 -5.01
CA ARG A 80 16.79 6.73 -5.90
C ARG A 80 17.46 6.63 -7.28
N LEU A 81 16.67 6.63 -8.35
CA LEU A 81 17.16 6.44 -9.72
C LEU A 81 17.38 7.76 -10.45
N ASN A 82 16.39 8.65 -10.43
CA ASN A 82 16.42 9.95 -11.10
C ASN A 82 15.41 10.92 -10.45
N VAL A 83 15.23 12.11 -11.03
CA VAL A 83 14.16 13.06 -10.74
C VAL A 83 13.48 13.43 -12.06
N ILE A 84 12.15 13.32 -12.09
CA ILE A 84 11.30 13.78 -13.18
C ILE A 84 10.76 15.16 -12.77
N PRO A 85 11.26 16.25 -13.38
CA PRO A 85 10.74 17.57 -13.09
C PRO A 85 9.33 17.71 -13.67
N VAL A 86 8.43 18.32 -12.91
CA VAL A 86 7.12 18.73 -13.42
C VAL A 86 7.07 20.24 -13.60
N THR A 87 6.21 20.70 -14.49
CA THR A 87 5.93 22.14 -14.62
C THR A 87 5.37 22.61 -13.29
N PRO A 88 5.87 23.70 -12.67
CA PRO A 88 5.22 24.23 -11.48
C PRO A 88 3.75 24.53 -11.76
N ALA A 89 2.86 24.16 -10.84
CA ALA A 89 1.47 24.58 -10.95
C ALA A 89 1.40 26.11 -10.92
N ASP A 90 0.42 26.70 -11.62
CA ASP A 90 0.21 28.13 -11.55
C ASP A 90 -0.08 28.52 -10.10
N PRO A 91 0.53 29.59 -9.56
CA PRO A 91 0.15 30.14 -8.27
C PRO A 91 -1.25 30.75 -8.42
N VAL A 92 -2.26 29.91 -8.32
CA VAL A 92 -3.62 30.31 -8.09
C VAL A 92 -3.74 30.70 -6.61
N ASP A 93 -4.54 31.71 -6.28
CA ASP A 93 -4.96 32.08 -4.91
C ASP A 93 -5.84 30.97 -4.29
N SER A 94 -5.41 29.71 -4.37
CA SER A 94 -6.19 28.55 -4.01
C SER A 94 -5.41 27.65 -3.06
N ASP A 95 -6.09 27.16 -2.02
CA ASP A 95 -5.57 26.20 -1.03
C ASP A 95 -5.29 24.80 -1.61
N TRP A 96 -5.36 24.61 -2.93
CA TRP A 96 -5.18 23.31 -3.58
C TRP A 96 -3.71 22.94 -3.74
N PRO A 97 -3.37 21.64 -3.68
CA PRO A 97 -1.99 21.18 -3.82
C PRO A 97 -1.43 21.61 -5.18
N LEU A 98 -0.36 22.40 -5.13
CA LEU A 98 0.42 22.83 -6.30
C LEU A 98 1.33 21.69 -6.85
N THR A 99 1.30 20.52 -6.20
CA THR A 99 2.08 19.35 -6.54
C THR A 99 1.26 18.35 -7.37
N PRO A 100 1.91 17.49 -8.17
CA PRO A 100 1.23 16.41 -8.86
C PRO A 100 0.44 15.53 -7.90
N THR A 101 -0.75 15.12 -8.34
CA THR A 101 -1.60 14.17 -7.63
C THR A 101 -1.82 12.91 -8.46
N HIS A 102 -2.28 11.83 -7.83
CA HIS A 102 -2.55 10.56 -8.50
C HIS A 102 -1.38 10.06 -9.37
N VAL A 103 -0.14 10.19 -8.88
CA VAL A 103 1.04 9.72 -9.63
C VAL A 103 0.96 8.20 -9.82
N ARG A 104 1.08 7.73 -11.07
CA ARG A 104 1.01 6.33 -11.46
C ARG A 104 2.11 5.94 -12.43
N ILE A 105 2.96 5.00 -12.05
CA ILE A 105 3.87 4.35 -13.00
C ILE A 105 3.18 3.19 -13.71
N SER A 106 3.45 3.01 -15.01
CA SER A 106 2.94 1.89 -15.79
C SER A 106 3.49 0.56 -15.27
N PRO A 107 2.78 -0.57 -15.45
CA PRO A 107 3.26 -1.87 -14.97
C PRO A 107 4.64 -2.26 -15.52
N ASP A 108 4.97 -1.89 -16.75
CA ASP A 108 6.30 -2.12 -17.32
C ASP A 108 7.38 -1.10 -16.90
N GLY A 109 7.04 -0.13 -16.04
CA GLY A 109 7.96 0.86 -15.51
C GLY A 109 8.35 1.97 -16.49
N ARG A 110 7.77 2.04 -17.69
CA ARG A 110 8.24 2.92 -18.77
C ARG A 110 7.60 4.31 -18.76
N HIS A 111 6.39 4.43 -18.23
CA HIS A 111 5.61 5.66 -18.28
C HIS A 111 5.11 6.06 -16.91
N VAL A 112 5.00 7.37 -16.68
CA VAL A 112 4.40 7.93 -15.47
C VAL A 112 3.25 8.84 -15.89
N ALA A 113 2.07 8.60 -15.32
CA ALA A 113 0.90 9.45 -15.46
C ALA A 113 0.63 10.18 -14.14
N TYR A 114 0.18 11.42 -14.20
CA TYR A 114 -0.16 12.21 -13.01
C TYR A 114 -1.13 13.33 -13.38
N ASP A 115 -1.82 13.86 -12.38
CA ASP A 115 -2.66 15.04 -12.53
C ASP A 115 -1.97 16.28 -12.00
N GLN A 116 -2.22 17.42 -12.63
CA GLN A 116 -1.75 18.70 -12.14
C GLN A 116 -2.71 19.83 -12.52
N LEU A 117 -2.87 20.78 -11.60
CA LEU A 117 -3.63 22.02 -11.82
C LEU A 117 -2.76 23.02 -12.57
N LEU A 118 -3.09 23.31 -13.82
CA LEU A 118 -2.40 24.32 -14.64
C LEU A 118 -3.44 25.13 -15.42
N GLY A 119 -3.32 26.45 -15.42
CA GLY A 119 -4.27 27.36 -16.06
C GLY A 119 -5.67 27.33 -15.44
N GLY A 120 -5.81 26.91 -14.17
CA GLY A 120 -7.11 26.73 -13.50
C GLY A 120 -7.83 25.41 -13.84
N HIS A 121 -7.22 24.53 -14.62
CA HIS A 121 -7.79 23.23 -15.01
C HIS A 121 -6.93 22.08 -14.49
N PHE A 122 -7.57 21.04 -13.93
CA PHE A 122 -6.88 19.78 -13.66
C PHE A 122 -6.72 19.01 -14.97
N ASN A 123 -5.47 18.72 -15.31
CA ASN A 123 -5.11 17.98 -16.51
C ASN A 123 -4.32 16.72 -16.14
N THR A 124 -4.50 15.64 -16.90
CA THR A 124 -3.63 14.47 -16.84
C THR A 124 -2.46 14.66 -17.80
N TYR A 125 -1.27 14.34 -17.31
CA TYR A 125 0.00 14.33 -18.02
C TYR A 125 0.53 12.90 -18.07
N VAL A 126 1.23 12.56 -19.15
CA VAL A 126 1.98 11.31 -19.29
C VAL A 126 3.38 11.62 -19.77
N THR A 127 4.37 11.04 -19.10
CA THR A 127 5.79 11.18 -19.45
C THR A 127 6.49 9.82 -19.42
N THR A 128 7.72 9.75 -19.92
CA THR A 128 8.56 8.56 -19.71
C THR A 128 9.15 8.57 -18.30
N ALA A 129 9.38 7.39 -17.72
CA ALA A 129 9.92 7.28 -16.36
C ALA A 129 11.37 7.80 -16.22
N ASP A 130 12.06 7.99 -17.34
CA ASP A 130 13.41 8.56 -17.43
C ASP A 130 13.41 10.03 -17.90
N ALA A 131 12.25 10.67 -17.97
CA ALA A 131 12.14 12.03 -18.47
C ALA A 131 12.96 13.02 -17.63
N VAL A 132 13.64 13.94 -18.33
CA VAL A 132 14.48 15.00 -17.75
C VAL A 132 13.90 16.39 -17.96
N ALA A 133 12.67 16.46 -18.47
CA ALA A 133 11.94 17.69 -18.72
C ALA A 133 10.43 17.47 -18.46
N PRO A 134 9.69 18.53 -18.12
CA PRO A 134 8.25 18.42 -17.93
C PRO A 134 7.51 17.92 -19.17
N ALA A 135 6.47 17.12 -18.96
CA ALA A 135 5.56 16.69 -20.03
C ALA A 135 4.61 17.82 -20.45
N GLY A 136 4.19 17.75 -21.72
CA GLY A 136 3.03 18.51 -22.19
C GLY A 136 1.71 17.90 -21.70
N VAL A 137 0.65 18.71 -21.70
CA VAL A 137 -0.71 18.24 -21.36
C VAL A 137 -1.08 17.09 -22.29
N THR A 138 -1.44 15.94 -21.71
CA THR A 138 -1.91 14.78 -22.48
C THR A 138 -3.43 14.81 -22.63
N GLN A 139 -4.15 15.12 -21.54
CA GLN A 139 -5.61 15.20 -21.56
C GLN A 139 -6.13 16.26 -20.59
N ALA A 140 -6.98 17.15 -21.10
CA ALA A 140 -7.66 18.15 -20.30
C ALA A 140 -8.95 17.62 -19.65
N ASP A 141 -9.28 18.14 -18.48
CA ASP A 141 -10.51 17.90 -17.71
C ASP A 141 -10.82 16.43 -17.38
N HIS A 142 -9.80 15.57 -17.44
CA HIS A 142 -9.84 14.21 -16.94
C HIS A 142 -8.69 14.03 -15.97
N VAL A 143 -8.94 13.24 -14.93
CA VAL A 143 -8.10 13.09 -13.74
C VAL A 143 -8.11 11.65 -13.23
N ALA A 144 -7.38 11.41 -12.16
CA ALA A 144 -7.19 10.13 -11.49
C ALA A 144 -6.76 9.04 -12.49
N PRO A 145 -5.61 9.21 -13.17
CA PRO A 145 -5.14 8.23 -14.14
C PRO A 145 -4.90 6.88 -13.47
N TRP A 146 -5.24 5.82 -14.19
CA TRP A 146 -4.97 4.45 -13.79
C TRP A 146 -4.60 3.60 -15.00
N TRP A 147 -3.49 2.87 -14.91
CA TRP A 147 -3.04 2.03 -16.02
C TRP A 147 -3.93 0.80 -16.23
N LEU A 148 -4.42 0.65 -17.46
CA LEU A 148 -5.05 -0.55 -18.01
C LEU A 148 -4.01 -1.24 -18.91
N GLY A 149 -3.22 -2.14 -18.34
CA GLY A 149 -2.02 -2.64 -19.02
C GLY A 149 -0.92 -1.58 -19.10
N ASN A 150 -0.17 -1.54 -20.21
CA ASN A 150 1.00 -0.65 -20.38
C ASN A 150 0.76 0.52 -21.32
N ASP A 151 -0.32 0.52 -22.08
CA ASP A 151 -0.52 1.39 -23.23
C ASP A 151 -1.82 2.20 -23.16
N ARG A 152 -2.52 2.16 -22.02
CA ARG A 152 -3.82 2.80 -21.85
C ARG A 152 -4.06 3.22 -20.42
N LEU A 153 -4.71 4.36 -20.25
CA LEU A 153 -5.23 4.84 -18.98
C LEU A 153 -6.74 4.70 -18.91
N LEU A 154 -7.25 4.39 -17.72
CA LEU A 154 -8.59 4.74 -17.26
C LEU A 154 -8.49 6.11 -16.59
N LEU A 155 -9.34 7.04 -17.00
CA LEU A 155 -9.46 8.35 -16.35
C LEU A 155 -10.89 8.55 -15.82
N SER A 156 -10.99 9.22 -14.68
CA SER A 156 -12.22 9.82 -14.18
C SER A 156 -12.38 11.22 -14.79
N ARG A 157 -13.61 11.68 -15.01
CA ARG A 157 -13.83 13.08 -15.42
C ARG A 157 -13.61 14.03 -14.24
N SER A 158 -12.97 15.18 -14.50
CA SER A 158 -12.64 16.22 -13.53
C SER A 158 -13.90 16.86 -12.93
N LEU A 159 -13.80 17.26 -11.65
CA LEU A 159 -14.85 17.90 -10.86
C LEU A 159 -14.89 19.41 -11.05
N ASP A 160 -14.65 19.91 -12.27
CA ASP A 160 -14.82 21.33 -12.49
C ASP A 160 -16.29 21.70 -12.21
N PRO A 161 -16.54 22.64 -11.27
CA PRO A 161 -17.86 22.97 -10.76
C PRO A 161 -18.81 23.53 -11.85
N THR A 162 -18.29 23.87 -13.03
CA THR A 162 -19.08 24.28 -14.19
C THR A 162 -19.65 23.09 -14.97
N TYR A 163 -19.12 21.88 -14.80
CA TYR A 163 -19.65 20.69 -15.46
C TYR A 163 -20.88 20.14 -14.74
N LYS A 164 -21.90 19.80 -15.53
CA LYS A 164 -23.13 19.23 -15.00
C LYS A 164 -22.90 17.78 -14.56
N PHE A 165 -23.49 17.37 -13.43
CA PHE A 165 -23.39 16.01 -12.87
C PHE A 165 -23.81 14.89 -13.84
N GLU A 166 -24.65 15.20 -14.83
CA GLU A 166 -25.09 14.28 -15.89
C GLU A 166 -23.95 13.78 -16.80
N ASP A 167 -22.78 14.37 -16.65
CA ASP A 167 -21.64 14.19 -17.53
C ASP A 167 -20.48 13.37 -16.93
N LEU A 168 -20.64 12.91 -15.69
CA LEU A 168 -19.68 12.09 -14.95
C LEU A 168 -19.60 10.69 -15.55
N GLY A 169 -18.40 10.35 -16.04
CA GLY A 169 -18.14 9.11 -16.75
C GLY A 169 -16.66 8.75 -16.73
N PHE A 170 -16.40 7.49 -17.01
CA PHE A 170 -15.07 6.95 -17.12
C PHE A 170 -14.69 6.85 -18.60
N VAL A 171 -13.48 7.27 -18.90
CA VAL A 171 -12.94 7.24 -20.25
C VAL A 171 -11.68 6.41 -20.29
N ARG A 172 -11.34 5.95 -21.49
CA ARG A 172 -10.07 5.29 -21.78
C ARG A 172 -9.22 6.23 -22.62
N LEU A 173 -7.93 6.28 -22.33
CA LEU A 173 -6.97 7.06 -23.10
C LEU A 173 -5.83 6.12 -23.55
N PRO A 174 -5.82 5.67 -24.81
CA PRO A 174 -4.65 5.02 -25.39
C PRO A 174 -3.46 5.99 -25.42
N LEU A 175 -2.24 5.50 -25.17
CA LEU A 175 -1.04 6.33 -25.25
C LEU A 175 -0.85 6.88 -26.66
N GLY A 176 -0.70 8.21 -26.77
CA GLY A 176 -0.62 8.91 -28.05
C GLY A 176 -1.94 8.95 -28.83
N GLY A 177 -3.04 8.48 -28.25
CA GLY A 177 -4.38 8.49 -28.83
C GLY A 177 -5.26 9.62 -28.28
N THR A 178 -6.56 9.50 -28.53
CA THR A 178 -7.60 10.40 -28.02
C THR A 178 -8.47 9.69 -26.99
N VAL A 179 -9.08 10.46 -26.09
CA VAL A 179 -10.04 9.92 -25.12
C VAL A 179 -11.21 9.20 -25.81
N GLU A 180 -11.54 8.02 -25.28
CA GLU A 180 -12.65 7.16 -25.68
C GLU A 180 -13.64 7.03 -24.51
N PRO A 181 -14.92 7.43 -24.68
CA PRO A 181 -15.94 7.14 -23.68
C PRO A 181 -16.03 5.64 -23.40
N TRP A 182 -16.07 5.24 -22.12
CA TRP A 182 -16.19 3.83 -21.77
C TRP A 182 -17.51 3.50 -21.08
N PHE A 183 -17.76 4.02 -19.87
CA PHE A 183 -19.05 3.83 -19.21
C PHE A 183 -19.36 4.94 -18.21
N ARG A 184 -20.63 5.03 -17.83
CA ARG A 184 -21.15 5.92 -16.79
C ARG A 184 -21.88 5.11 -15.74
N ASP A 185 -21.80 5.56 -14.49
CA ASP A 185 -22.60 5.02 -13.40
C ASP A 185 -23.89 5.82 -13.25
N ALA A 186 -24.90 5.46 -14.05
CA ALA A 186 -26.17 6.20 -14.13
C ALA A 186 -26.97 6.21 -12.81
N ASP A 187 -26.65 5.30 -11.88
CA ASP A 187 -27.31 5.17 -10.57
C ASP A 187 -26.64 6.04 -9.49
N ALA A 188 -25.47 6.61 -9.79
CA ALA A 188 -24.69 7.46 -8.89
C ALA A 188 -24.89 8.97 -9.16
N ARG A 189 -26.09 9.40 -9.59
CA ARG A 189 -26.39 10.84 -9.87
C ARG A 189 -26.26 11.78 -8.67
N TRP A 190 -26.19 11.20 -7.47
CA TRP A 190 -26.00 11.92 -6.22
C TRP A 190 -24.53 12.26 -5.95
N ALA A 191 -23.60 11.56 -6.61
CA ALA A 191 -22.19 11.71 -6.34
C ALA A 191 -21.63 12.91 -7.10
N SER A 192 -20.88 13.72 -6.38
CA SER A 192 -20.09 14.81 -6.92
C SER A 192 -18.66 14.38 -7.20
N GLY A 193 -18.07 13.44 -6.44
CA GLY A 193 -16.71 12.97 -6.63
C GLY A 193 -16.65 11.51 -7.09
N PHE A 194 -15.67 11.19 -7.95
CA PHE A 194 -15.45 9.85 -8.47
C PHE A 194 -13.96 9.53 -8.64
N THR A 195 -13.50 8.47 -7.99
CA THR A 195 -12.21 7.84 -8.28
C THR A 195 -12.43 6.40 -8.68
N ALA A 196 -12.21 6.07 -9.95
CA ALA A 196 -12.26 4.69 -10.43
C ALA A 196 -10.88 4.07 -10.47
N VAL A 197 -10.79 2.86 -9.94
CA VAL A 197 -9.56 2.07 -9.92
C VAL A 197 -9.86 0.71 -10.55
N PRO A 198 -9.18 0.35 -11.65
CA PRO A 198 -9.39 -0.93 -12.31
C PRO A 198 -8.42 -1.99 -11.78
N ALA A 199 -8.82 -3.26 -11.88
CA ALA A 199 -7.85 -4.35 -11.94
C ALA A 199 -7.08 -4.25 -13.27
N ARG A 200 -5.92 -4.91 -13.39
CA ARG A 200 -5.01 -4.72 -14.53
C ARG A 200 -5.64 -4.99 -15.89
N THR A 201 -6.54 -5.98 -15.95
CA THR A 201 -7.28 -6.40 -17.14
C THR A 201 -8.47 -5.49 -17.45
N GLY A 202 -8.89 -4.63 -16.52
CA GLY A 202 -10.08 -3.79 -16.61
C GLY A 202 -11.40 -4.57 -16.52
N ASP A 203 -11.38 -5.84 -16.14
CA ASP A 203 -12.56 -6.68 -15.94
C ASP A 203 -13.24 -6.44 -14.59
N ARG A 204 -12.53 -5.85 -13.63
CA ARG A 204 -13.05 -5.40 -12.35
C ARG A 204 -12.69 -3.96 -12.13
N ILE A 205 -13.64 -3.22 -11.57
CA ILE A 205 -13.47 -1.80 -11.29
C ILE A 205 -14.07 -1.54 -9.93
N ALA A 206 -13.34 -0.81 -9.10
CA ALA A 206 -13.87 -0.23 -7.88
C ALA A 206 -13.98 1.28 -8.10
N VAL A 207 -15.12 1.84 -7.74
CA VAL A 207 -15.39 3.27 -7.84
C VAL A 207 -15.68 3.77 -6.44
N TYR A 208 -14.83 4.64 -5.92
CA TYR A 208 -15.17 5.47 -4.78
C TYR A 208 -15.99 6.65 -5.29
N ALA A 209 -17.17 6.83 -4.69
CA ALA A 209 -18.10 7.89 -5.01
C ALA A 209 -18.52 8.61 -3.72
N ASP A 210 -18.52 9.94 -3.74
CA ASP A 210 -18.96 10.77 -2.63
C ASP A 210 -19.92 11.88 -3.07
N SER A 211 -20.74 12.38 -2.14
CA SER A 211 -21.61 13.53 -2.36
C SER A 211 -20.89 14.84 -2.05
N ALA A 212 -21.49 15.95 -2.47
CA ALA A 212 -20.95 17.28 -2.19
C ALA A 212 -20.79 17.51 -0.68
N TYR A 213 -19.76 18.29 -0.32
CA TYR A 213 -19.48 18.66 1.06
C TYR A 213 -20.45 19.72 1.54
N THR A 214 -21.10 19.50 2.68
CA THR A 214 -21.96 20.50 3.31
C THR A 214 -21.21 21.26 4.39
N GLY A 215 -20.36 22.22 4.01
CA GLY A 215 -19.71 23.16 4.94
C GLY A 215 -18.79 22.57 6.04
N SER A 216 -18.79 21.25 6.24
CA SER A 216 -18.06 20.50 7.27
C SER A 216 -16.87 19.72 6.71
N ASN A 217 -16.57 19.82 5.41
CA ASN A 217 -15.57 19.01 4.69
C ASN A 217 -15.76 17.48 4.86
N VAL A 218 -16.95 17.05 5.28
CA VAL A 218 -17.36 15.64 5.33
C VAL A 218 -18.48 15.45 4.30
N PRO A 219 -18.37 14.46 3.41
CA PRO A 219 -19.44 14.16 2.45
C PRO A 219 -20.63 13.54 3.18
N GLU A 220 -21.87 13.92 2.84
CA GLU A 220 -23.08 13.30 3.42
C GLU A 220 -23.22 11.80 3.10
N ARG A 221 -22.67 11.39 1.95
CA ARG A 221 -22.75 10.02 1.44
C ARG A 221 -21.43 9.63 0.82
N THR A 222 -20.90 8.48 1.24
CA THR A 222 -19.75 7.82 0.59
C THR A 222 -20.11 6.38 0.25
N ARG A 223 -19.68 5.94 -0.92
CA ARG A 223 -19.91 4.58 -1.43
C ARG A 223 -18.67 4.04 -2.09
N LEU A 224 -18.45 2.75 -1.90
CA LEU A 224 -17.53 1.95 -2.69
C LEU A 224 -18.35 1.03 -3.58
N ARG A 225 -18.29 1.26 -4.88
CA ARG A 225 -19.12 0.61 -5.89
C ARG A 225 -18.26 -0.32 -6.72
N LEU A 226 -18.60 -1.60 -6.75
CA LEU A 226 -17.80 -2.65 -7.37
C LEU A 226 -18.48 -3.16 -8.63
N PHE A 227 -17.73 -3.17 -9.72
CA PHE A 227 -18.19 -3.54 -11.06
C PHE A 227 -17.45 -4.78 -11.56
N ASP A 228 -18.20 -5.56 -12.33
CA ASP A 228 -17.72 -6.66 -13.16
C ASP A 228 -17.93 -6.23 -14.63
N GLY A 229 -16.83 -5.88 -15.29
CA GLY A 229 -16.81 -4.99 -16.45
C GLY A 229 -17.43 -3.65 -16.10
N THR A 230 -18.50 -3.30 -16.81
CA THR A 230 -19.27 -2.07 -16.59
C THR A 230 -20.55 -2.29 -15.79
N LYS A 231 -20.80 -3.53 -15.33
CA LYS A 231 -22.02 -3.89 -14.60
C LYS A 231 -21.78 -3.76 -13.10
N LEU A 232 -22.55 -2.88 -12.45
CA LEU A 232 -22.55 -2.78 -10.99
C LEU A 232 -22.98 -4.12 -10.38
N ARG A 233 -22.20 -4.58 -9.40
CA ARG A 233 -22.45 -5.82 -8.66
C ARG A 233 -22.69 -5.57 -7.19
N CYS A 234 -21.83 -4.78 -6.56
CA CYS A 234 -21.90 -4.47 -5.14
C CYS A 234 -21.85 -2.96 -4.92
N ASP A 235 -22.66 -2.47 -3.98
CA ASP A 235 -22.67 -1.08 -3.54
C ASP A 235 -22.49 -1.06 -2.02
N LEU A 236 -21.26 -0.79 -1.58
CA LEU A 236 -20.85 -0.83 -0.19
C LEU A 236 -20.94 0.57 0.40
N ARG A 237 -21.63 0.71 1.54
CA ARG A 237 -21.61 1.95 2.33
C ARG A 237 -20.27 2.06 3.03
N LEU A 238 -19.64 3.23 2.91
CA LEU A 238 -18.55 3.62 3.79
C LEU A 238 -19.10 4.64 4.79
N GLU A 239 -18.59 4.66 6.01
CA GLU A 239 -19.00 5.68 6.98
C GLU A 239 -18.21 6.96 6.73
N ALA A 240 -18.91 8.05 6.42
CA ALA A 240 -18.32 9.30 5.96
C ALA A 240 -17.39 9.95 6.99
N GLU A 241 -17.68 9.77 8.28
CA GLU A 241 -16.87 10.26 9.40
C GLU A 241 -15.45 9.67 9.42
N GLN A 242 -15.22 8.57 8.68
CA GLN A 242 -13.95 7.86 8.65
C GLN A 242 -13.08 8.22 7.44
N ILE A 243 -13.51 9.17 6.62
CA ILE A 243 -12.98 9.39 5.28
C ILE A 243 -12.72 10.87 5.02
N PHE A 244 -11.48 11.20 4.70
CA PHE A 244 -11.14 12.44 4.02
C PHE A 244 -10.99 12.14 2.52
N TYR A 245 -11.50 12.99 1.64
CA TYR A 245 -11.52 12.74 0.19
C TYR A 245 -10.16 12.37 -0.40
N ALA A 246 -9.16 13.18 -0.05
CA ALA A 246 -7.79 12.98 -0.48
C ALA A 246 -7.16 11.72 0.13
N SER A 247 -7.83 11.06 1.06
CA SER A 247 -7.25 10.01 1.88
C SER A 247 -7.80 8.62 1.63
N VAL A 248 -8.90 8.42 0.88
CA VAL A 248 -9.40 7.05 0.65
C VAL A 248 -8.44 6.31 -0.26
N SER A 249 -8.10 6.88 -1.41
CA SER A 249 -7.16 6.28 -2.38
C SER A 249 -7.38 4.77 -2.56
N PRO A 250 -8.59 4.34 -2.98
CA PRO A 250 -8.87 2.93 -3.14
C PRO A 250 -7.97 2.33 -4.22
N MET A 251 -7.63 1.04 -4.12
CA MET A 251 -6.87 0.36 -5.15
C MET A 251 -7.16 -1.14 -5.19
N LEU A 252 -7.38 -1.66 -6.40
CA LEU A 252 -7.52 -3.09 -6.65
C LEU A 252 -6.16 -3.75 -6.80
N SER A 253 -6.01 -4.96 -6.28
CA SER A 253 -4.87 -5.82 -6.62
C SER A 253 -4.86 -6.08 -8.13
N PRO A 254 -3.69 -6.39 -8.73
CA PRO A 254 -3.60 -6.63 -10.16
C PRO A 254 -4.59 -7.68 -10.70
N ASP A 255 -4.90 -8.70 -9.89
CA ASP A 255 -5.86 -9.78 -10.18
C ASP A 255 -7.34 -9.44 -9.82
N GLY A 256 -7.58 -8.26 -9.27
CA GLY A 256 -8.90 -7.77 -8.87
C GLY A 256 -9.58 -8.55 -7.74
N GLN A 257 -8.85 -9.37 -6.98
CA GLN A 257 -9.40 -10.15 -5.87
C GLN A 257 -9.38 -9.41 -4.53
N LEU A 258 -8.47 -8.46 -4.37
CA LEU A 258 -8.31 -7.66 -3.17
C LEU A 258 -8.52 -6.18 -3.50
N LEU A 259 -9.02 -5.43 -2.52
CA LEU A 259 -9.11 -3.98 -2.58
C LEU A 259 -8.51 -3.41 -1.29
N VAL A 260 -7.73 -2.35 -1.40
CA VAL A 260 -7.23 -1.59 -0.25
C VAL A 260 -7.64 -0.14 -0.34
N TRP A 261 -7.75 0.54 0.80
CA TRP A 261 -7.88 1.99 0.90
C TRP A 261 -7.42 2.42 2.30
N SER A 262 -7.11 3.70 2.48
CA SER A 262 -6.77 4.27 3.79
C SER A 262 -7.96 4.95 4.45
N GLY A 263 -8.06 4.78 5.77
CA GLY A 263 -8.97 5.49 6.67
C GLY A 263 -8.20 5.95 7.92
N PHE A 264 -8.87 6.67 8.83
CA PHE A 264 -8.21 7.20 10.03
C PHE A 264 -7.62 6.12 10.96
N ASP A 265 -8.17 4.90 10.93
CA ASP A 265 -7.73 3.76 11.71
C ASP A 265 -6.65 2.90 11.03
N GLY A 266 -6.27 3.26 9.79
CA GLY A 266 -5.20 2.66 9.02
C GLY A 266 -5.63 2.20 7.64
N ILE A 267 -5.03 1.12 7.16
CA ILE A 267 -5.30 0.59 5.82
C ILE A 267 -6.35 -0.52 5.94
N THR A 268 -7.49 -0.36 5.28
CA THR A 268 -8.50 -1.42 5.19
C THR A 268 -8.24 -2.26 3.96
N LEU A 269 -8.27 -3.58 4.12
CA LEU A 269 -8.22 -4.56 3.06
C LEU A 269 -9.56 -5.30 2.95
N LEU A 270 -10.12 -5.35 1.75
CA LEU A 270 -11.24 -6.23 1.42
C LEU A 270 -10.78 -7.42 0.59
N ARG A 271 -11.35 -8.58 0.89
CA ARG A 271 -11.33 -9.75 0.01
C ARG A 271 -12.65 -9.78 -0.74
N LEU A 272 -12.59 -9.64 -2.07
CA LEU A 272 -13.79 -9.43 -2.89
C LEU A 272 -14.50 -10.73 -3.29
N GLY A 273 -13.73 -11.77 -3.62
CA GLY A 273 -14.30 -13.05 -4.07
C GLY A 273 -15.16 -12.91 -5.34
N ASP A 274 -16.29 -13.63 -5.37
CA ASP A 274 -17.30 -13.49 -6.43
C ASP A 274 -18.23 -12.32 -6.13
N LEU A 275 -18.19 -11.27 -6.96
CA LEU A 275 -19.02 -10.07 -6.80
C LEU A 275 -20.52 -10.35 -7.00
N LYS A 276 -20.92 -11.53 -7.48
CA LYS A 276 -22.35 -11.93 -7.48
C LYS A 276 -22.88 -12.18 -6.07
N ASP A 277 -22.01 -12.40 -5.08
CA ASP A 277 -22.34 -12.64 -3.69
C ASP A 277 -21.64 -11.63 -2.77
N CYS A 278 -22.10 -10.38 -2.81
CA CYS A 278 -21.51 -9.26 -2.06
C CYS A 278 -21.44 -9.50 -0.53
N LYS A 279 -22.22 -10.45 0.00
CA LYS A 279 -22.20 -10.81 1.43
C LYS A 279 -20.93 -11.57 1.84
N ARG A 280 -20.20 -12.13 0.87
CA ARG A 280 -18.92 -12.80 1.09
C ARG A 280 -17.72 -11.86 1.12
N ILE A 281 -17.92 -10.59 0.79
CA ILE A 281 -16.88 -9.58 0.92
C ILE A 281 -16.54 -9.44 2.40
N SER A 282 -15.28 -9.68 2.74
CA SER A 282 -14.79 -9.59 4.11
C SER A 282 -13.77 -8.47 4.25
N ALA A 283 -13.86 -7.69 5.32
CA ALA A 283 -12.93 -6.61 5.63
C ALA A 283 -11.94 -7.02 6.73
N GLN A 284 -10.71 -6.56 6.58
CA GLN A 284 -9.66 -6.59 7.59
C GLN A 284 -9.07 -5.18 7.70
N ILE A 285 -9.05 -4.62 8.90
CA ILE A 285 -8.33 -3.38 9.17
C ILE A 285 -6.91 -3.73 9.58
N ILE A 286 -5.93 -3.18 8.86
CA ILE A 286 -4.52 -3.21 9.21
C ILE A 286 -4.25 -1.92 9.98
N ALA A 287 -4.24 -2.02 11.32
CA ALA A 287 -4.11 -0.88 12.21
C ALA A 287 -2.73 -0.21 12.06
N LEU A 288 -2.69 0.84 11.23
CA LEU A 288 -1.52 1.62 10.87
C LEU A 288 -1.92 3.09 10.93
N PRO A 289 -2.00 3.68 12.13
CA PRO A 289 -2.34 5.09 12.25
C PRO A 289 -1.38 5.93 11.41
N GLU A 290 -1.89 7.03 10.86
CA GLU A 290 -1.12 7.97 10.04
C GLU A 290 -0.49 7.32 8.79
N SER A 291 -1.08 6.24 8.29
CA SER A 291 -0.69 5.60 7.04
C SER A 291 -1.75 5.80 5.96
N TRP A 292 -1.32 6.25 4.79
CA TRP A 292 -2.19 6.77 3.75
C TRP A 292 -1.78 6.25 2.37
N GLU A 293 -2.68 6.41 1.39
CA GLU A 293 -2.41 6.20 -0.04
C GLU A 293 -1.83 4.81 -0.35
N PRO A 294 -2.52 3.73 0.05
CA PRO A 294 -2.02 2.39 -0.22
C PRO A 294 -1.97 2.13 -1.73
N PHE A 295 -0.89 1.49 -2.18
CA PHE A 295 -0.70 1.08 -3.56
C PHE A 295 -0.22 -0.37 -3.67
N TRP A 296 -0.92 -1.20 -4.42
CA TRP A 296 -0.52 -2.58 -4.72
C TRP A 296 0.72 -2.63 -5.60
N SER A 297 1.75 -3.31 -5.13
CA SER A 297 2.92 -3.68 -5.90
C SER A 297 2.92 -5.20 -6.10
N PRO A 298 2.89 -5.71 -7.34
CA PRO A 298 3.04 -7.15 -7.58
C PRO A 298 4.48 -7.64 -7.29
N TYR A 299 5.40 -6.71 -7.01
CA TYR A 299 6.74 -7.06 -6.59
C TYR A 299 6.71 -7.70 -5.22
N THR A 300 7.21 -8.92 -5.20
CA THR A 300 7.59 -9.62 -3.99
C THR A 300 9.04 -9.27 -3.70
N PRO A 301 9.34 -8.61 -2.57
CA PRO A 301 10.71 -8.53 -2.11
C PRO A 301 11.26 -9.94 -2.01
N PRO A 302 12.53 -10.20 -2.40
CA PRO A 302 13.18 -11.44 -2.04
C PRO A 302 12.90 -11.67 -0.57
N ASP A 303 12.34 -12.85 -0.23
CA ASP A 303 12.17 -13.24 1.16
C ASP A 303 13.52 -12.93 1.82
N PRO A 304 13.60 -12.07 2.85
CA PRO A 304 14.86 -11.68 3.48
C PRO A 304 15.60 -12.87 4.12
N GLY A 305 15.14 -14.09 3.83
CA GLY A 305 15.29 -15.28 4.61
C GLY A 305 14.42 -15.20 5.86
N PRO A 306 14.28 -16.32 6.56
CA PRO A 306 13.88 -16.32 7.96
C PRO A 306 14.71 -15.25 8.70
N THR A 307 14.06 -14.11 9.02
CA THR A 307 14.66 -13.03 9.80
C THR A 307 14.14 -13.20 11.21
N LEU A 308 14.99 -13.80 12.03
CA LEU A 308 14.76 -14.02 13.45
C LEU A 308 14.33 -12.71 14.13
N THR A 309 13.07 -12.61 14.54
CA THR A 309 12.57 -11.50 15.34
C THR A 309 12.52 -11.89 16.82
N LEU A 310 12.76 -10.92 17.70
CA LEU A 310 12.83 -11.12 19.13
C LEU A 310 11.80 -10.23 19.84
N GLY A 311 10.97 -10.84 20.68
CA GLY A 311 10.11 -10.13 21.64
C GLY A 311 10.61 -10.32 23.07
N LEU A 312 10.48 -9.32 23.93
CA LEU A 312 10.91 -9.41 25.33
C LEU A 312 9.85 -8.84 26.28
N GLN A 313 9.42 -9.65 27.24
CA GLN A 313 8.62 -9.22 28.39
C GLN A 313 9.30 -9.66 29.69
N ALA A 314 9.64 -8.71 30.54
CA ALA A 314 10.18 -8.97 31.87
C ALA A 314 9.25 -8.36 32.93
N ARG A 315 9.15 -9.01 34.09
CA ARG A 315 8.43 -8.42 35.22
C ARG A 315 9.22 -7.21 35.70
N GLU A 316 8.63 -6.01 35.64
CA GLU A 316 9.33 -4.76 35.95
C GLU A 316 9.81 -4.72 37.41
N ARG A 317 9.01 -5.25 38.35
CA ARG A 317 9.24 -5.13 39.81
C ARG A 317 9.14 -6.47 40.56
N PRO A 318 10.08 -7.41 40.35
CA PRO A 318 10.11 -8.67 41.10
C PRO A 318 10.62 -8.42 42.54
N SER A 319 10.23 -9.24 43.51
CA SER A 319 10.78 -9.09 44.87
C SER A 319 12.27 -9.47 44.92
N LYS A 320 13.07 -8.84 45.79
CA LYS A 320 14.50 -9.19 45.96
C LYS A 320 14.70 -10.68 46.25
N ARG A 321 13.82 -11.25 47.08
CA ARG A 321 13.81 -12.68 47.44
C ARG A 321 13.58 -13.56 46.20
N SER A 322 12.66 -13.16 45.32
CA SER A 322 12.39 -13.90 44.07
C SER A 322 13.60 -13.87 43.13
N VAL A 323 14.23 -12.70 42.96
CA VAL A 323 15.43 -12.56 42.11
C VAL A 323 16.59 -13.40 42.65
N ARG A 324 16.77 -13.46 43.98
CA ARG A 324 17.81 -14.29 44.60
C ARG A 324 17.56 -15.79 44.39
N ARG A 325 16.31 -16.24 44.54
CA ARG A 325 15.95 -17.68 44.47
C ARG A 325 15.81 -18.21 43.05
N HIS A 326 15.27 -17.41 42.14
CA HIS A 326 14.85 -17.87 40.81
C HIS A 326 15.49 -17.07 39.66
N GLY A 327 16.31 -16.07 39.98
CA GLY A 327 16.88 -15.15 38.99
C GLY A 327 15.86 -14.15 38.46
N VAL A 328 16.27 -13.42 37.43
CA VAL A 328 15.37 -12.57 36.63
C VAL A 328 14.72 -13.47 35.58
N GLY A 329 13.40 -13.62 35.65
CA GLY A 329 12.62 -14.37 34.67
C GLY A 329 12.04 -13.43 33.61
N MET A 330 12.14 -13.83 32.34
CA MET A 330 11.57 -13.11 31.21
C MET A 330 10.96 -14.07 30.20
N ARG A 331 9.93 -13.60 29.49
CA ARG A 331 9.37 -14.26 28.33
C ARG A 331 10.04 -13.68 27.09
N VAL A 332 10.69 -14.53 26.32
CA VAL A 332 11.29 -14.20 25.03
C VAL A 332 10.43 -14.81 23.95
N THR A 333 9.98 -14.01 22.98
CA THR A 333 9.33 -14.52 21.77
C THR A 333 10.35 -14.60 20.66
N VAL A 334 10.34 -15.68 19.89
CA VAL A 334 11.27 -15.93 18.78
C VAL A 334 10.43 -16.33 17.56
N SER A 335 10.59 -15.69 16.39
CA SER A 335 9.78 -16.01 15.20
C SER A 335 10.16 -17.31 14.49
N GLU A 336 11.34 -17.87 14.77
CA GLU A 336 11.88 -19.04 14.08
C GLU A 336 12.96 -19.74 14.93
N PRO A 337 13.39 -20.96 14.58
CA PRO A 337 14.47 -21.65 15.28
C PRO A 337 15.78 -20.85 15.25
N GLY A 338 16.39 -20.61 16.39
CA GLY A 338 17.58 -19.76 16.46
C GLY A 338 18.35 -19.86 17.77
N THR A 339 19.55 -19.29 17.80
CA THR A 339 20.36 -19.17 19.01
C THR A 339 20.23 -17.76 19.56
N ILE A 340 19.62 -17.64 20.74
CA ILE A 340 19.51 -16.35 21.44
C ILE A 340 20.54 -16.25 22.56
N ARG A 341 21.03 -15.03 22.81
CA ARG A 341 21.89 -14.67 23.93
C ARG A 341 21.13 -13.68 24.81
N VAL A 342 20.89 -14.05 26.06
CA VAL A 342 20.20 -13.22 27.05
C VAL A 342 21.20 -12.74 28.09
N ARG A 343 21.42 -11.43 28.16
CA ARG A 343 22.30 -10.80 29.14
C ARG A 343 21.48 -10.08 30.21
N VAL A 344 21.78 -10.37 31.48
CA VAL A 344 21.22 -9.68 32.65
C VAL A 344 22.37 -9.25 33.56
N GLY A 345 22.60 -7.93 33.61
CA GLY A 345 23.79 -7.38 34.27
C GLY A 345 25.09 -7.90 33.64
N GLY A 346 25.93 -8.53 34.46
CA GLY A 346 27.21 -9.13 34.03
C GLY A 346 27.14 -10.59 33.59
N ARG A 347 25.97 -11.22 33.50
CA ARG A 347 25.82 -12.63 33.12
C ARG A 347 25.06 -12.77 31.80
N THR A 348 25.59 -13.62 30.92
CA THR A 348 24.94 -14.01 29.66
C THR A 348 24.55 -15.49 29.72
N VAL A 349 23.38 -15.82 29.20
CA VAL A 349 22.91 -17.19 28.97
C VAL A 349 22.61 -17.34 27.49
N THR A 350 23.17 -18.37 26.86
CA THR A 350 22.89 -18.71 25.46
C THR A 350 21.93 -19.89 25.42
N ARG A 351 20.87 -19.80 24.61
CA ARG A 351 19.89 -20.88 24.38
C ARG A 351 19.63 -21.03 22.89
N ARG A 352 19.63 -22.28 22.42
CA ARG A 352 19.20 -22.64 21.08
C ARG A 352 17.78 -23.17 21.15
N TYR A 353 16.88 -22.58 20.37
CA TYR A 353 15.50 -23.02 20.20
C TYR A 353 15.36 -23.73 18.86
N ARG A 354 14.59 -24.82 18.84
CA ARG A 354 14.35 -25.61 17.62
C ARG A 354 13.06 -25.21 16.92
N ASP A 355 12.33 -24.30 17.54
CA ASP A 355 10.97 -23.93 17.24
C ASP A 355 10.74 -22.43 17.51
N ALA A 356 9.91 -21.81 16.68
CA ALA A 356 9.34 -20.50 16.94
C ALA A 356 8.42 -20.55 18.17
N GLY A 357 8.26 -19.42 18.86
CA GLY A 357 7.27 -19.29 19.93
C GLY A 357 7.76 -18.51 21.15
N LYS A 358 7.01 -18.67 22.25
CA LYS A 358 7.23 -17.97 23.52
C LYS A 358 8.00 -18.87 24.49
N HIS A 359 9.18 -18.44 24.89
CA HIS A 359 10.10 -19.18 25.73
C HIS A 359 10.36 -18.45 27.05
N ILE A 360 10.42 -19.18 28.16
CA ILE A 360 10.78 -18.59 29.46
C ILE A 360 12.28 -18.75 29.68
N VAL A 361 12.98 -17.62 29.83
CA VAL A 361 14.40 -17.59 30.16
C VAL A 361 14.57 -17.04 31.57
N ARG A 362 15.42 -17.71 32.36
CA ARG A 362 15.82 -17.25 33.70
C ARG A 362 17.32 -17.05 33.74
N VAL A 363 17.75 -15.87 34.17
CA VAL A 363 19.17 -15.53 34.33
C VAL A 363 19.43 -15.12 35.77
N HIS A 364 20.39 -15.79 36.41
CA HIS A 364 20.82 -15.49 37.78
C HIS A 364 21.97 -14.47 37.75
N PRO A 365 21.73 -13.18 38.04
CA PRO A 365 22.78 -12.17 37.99
C PRO A 365 23.90 -12.48 38.99
N ARG A 366 25.16 -12.18 38.62
CA ARG A 366 26.34 -12.43 39.50
C ARG A 366 26.32 -11.62 40.79
N ARG A 367 25.80 -10.40 40.74
CA ARG A 367 25.69 -9.50 41.89
C ARG A 367 24.29 -8.91 41.93
N PHE A 368 23.80 -8.67 43.13
CA PHE A 368 22.52 -8.02 43.32
C PHE A 368 22.64 -6.53 42.98
N ALA A 369 21.75 -6.00 42.13
CA ALA A 369 21.72 -4.60 41.73
C ALA A 369 20.34 -3.97 41.97
N ARG A 370 20.30 -2.64 42.09
CA ARG A 370 19.05 -1.87 42.22
C ARG A 370 18.19 -1.91 40.95
N HIS A 371 18.83 -2.10 39.80
CA HIS A 371 18.17 -2.35 38.52
C HIS A 371 19.04 -3.26 37.65
N TYR A 372 18.42 -3.96 36.72
CA TYR A 372 19.09 -4.73 35.68
C TYR A 372 18.58 -4.30 34.32
N THR A 373 19.49 -4.05 33.38
CA THR A 373 19.17 -4.05 31.95
C THR A 373 19.23 -5.49 31.45
N VAL A 374 18.11 -5.97 30.94
CA VAL A 374 17.98 -7.23 30.22
C VAL A 374 18.15 -6.93 28.75
N ARG A 375 19.10 -7.58 28.08
CA ARG A 375 19.30 -7.47 26.63
C ARG A 375 19.22 -8.85 26.01
N VAL A 376 18.40 -9.01 24.98
CA VAL A 376 18.31 -10.23 24.18
C VAL A 376 18.85 -9.92 22.80
N THR A 377 19.75 -10.77 22.33
CA THR A 377 20.29 -10.72 20.97
C THR A 377 20.20 -12.09 20.34
N ALA A 378 20.18 -12.13 19.01
CA ALA A 378 20.34 -13.34 18.24
C ALA A 378 20.96 -12.98 16.89
N ASP A 379 21.62 -13.94 16.26
CA ASP A 379 22.27 -13.72 14.97
C ASP A 379 21.16 -13.50 13.91
N GLY A 380 21.27 -12.42 13.13
CA GLY A 380 20.22 -12.01 12.18
C GLY A 380 19.04 -11.23 12.79
N ALA A 381 19.03 -10.97 14.10
CA ALA A 381 17.93 -10.29 14.79
C ALA A 381 18.32 -8.91 15.35
N LYS A 382 17.41 -7.92 15.26
CA LYS A 382 17.54 -6.67 16.02
C LYS A 382 17.46 -6.95 17.52
N ALA A 383 18.42 -6.41 18.28
CA ALA A 383 18.46 -6.58 19.73
C ALA A 383 17.28 -5.90 20.44
N VAL A 384 16.71 -6.55 21.45
CA VAL A 384 15.65 -5.98 22.30
C VAL A 384 16.10 -5.90 23.76
N SER A 385 15.62 -4.89 24.48
CA SER A 385 16.02 -4.66 25.88
C SER A 385 14.85 -4.26 26.79
N ALA A 386 14.96 -4.57 28.07
CA ALA A 386 14.00 -4.19 29.11
C ALA A 386 14.72 -3.89 30.44
N VAL A 387 14.10 -3.05 31.28
CA VAL A 387 14.65 -2.70 32.61
C VAL A 387 13.85 -3.40 33.71
N VAL A 388 14.55 -4.05 34.64
CA VAL A 388 13.97 -4.73 35.81
C VAL A 388 14.48 -4.08 37.09
N ARG A 389 13.58 -3.66 37.98
CA ARG A 389 13.86 -2.96 39.24
C ARG A 389 13.35 -3.78 40.44
N PRO A 390 14.18 -4.63 41.06
CA PRO A 390 13.74 -5.46 42.17
C PRO A 390 13.30 -4.63 43.38
N ARG A 391 12.18 -5.02 44.02
CA ARG A 391 11.66 -4.39 45.24
C ARG A 391 11.94 -5.21 46.49
#